data_AF-A0A183D305-F1
#
_entry.id   AF-A0A183D305-F1
#
_cell.length_a   1.000
_cell.length_b   1.000
_cell.length_c   1.000
_cell.angle_alpha   90.00
_cell.angle_beta   90.00
_cell.angle_gamma   90.00
#
_symmetry.space_group_name_H-M   'P 1'
#
loop_
_entity.id
_entity.type
_entity.pdbx_description
1 polymer ?
#
loop_
_entity_poly.entity_id
_entity_poly.type
_entity_poly.pdbx_seq_one_letter_code
_entity_poly.pdbx_strand_id
1 'polypeptide(L)'
;LNHSGCYKIDGTDDAKEFKQTLHAMEVIGIDVESQMQILQLVAAIMHIGNITFTENNNFAAFPAYLLGLKASAIREKLISRHMESKWGKQTEQINVTLNVEQAEFTRDAWTKDLYARLFDFLIASVNQGMRISSRLSGMPLSIGILDIYGFEIFDNNGFEQFCINFVNEKLQQIFIELTLKAEQEEYVSEGIRWTPIHFFNNKVVCDLIEARKPPGTFYDL
;
A
#
# COMPACT_ATOMS: atom_id res chain seq x y z
N LEU A 1 -4.95 1.72 18.18
CA LEU A 1 -4.34 3.02 18.57
C LEU A 1 -3.70 3.03 19.96
N ASN A 2 -4.00 2.07 20.84
CA ASN A 2 -3.52 2.04 22.24
C ASN A 2 -2.34 1.09 22.50
N HIS A 3 -1.74 0.52 21.46
CA HIS A 3 -0.64 -0.44 21.60
C HIS A 3 0.75 0.21 21.67
N SER A 4 0.95 1.37 21.02
CA SER A 4 2.25 2.06 20.98
C SER A 4 2.57 2.84 22.26
N GLY A 5 1.56 3.12 23.09
CA GLY A 5 1.70 4.01 24.26
C GLY A 5 1.96 5.49 23.93
N CYS A 6 2.10 5.83 22.65
CA CYS A 6 2.32 7.19 22.16
C CYS A 6 1.05 7.71 21.48
N TYR A 7 0.52 8.82 21.99
CA TYR A 7 -0.76 9.41 21.55
C TYR A 7 -0.64 10.86 21.08
N LYS A 8 0.54 11.46 21.24
CA LYS A 8 0.85 12.83 20.85
C LYS A 8 2.28 12.90 20.36
N ILE A 9 2.50 13.68 19.32
CA ILE A 9 3.81 14.00 18.79
C ILE A 9 4.11 15.46 19.15
N ASP A 10 5.28 15.71 19.73
CA ASP A 10 5.67 17.06 20.12
C ASP A 10 5.79 17.95 18.88
N GLY A 11 5.15 19.12 18.94
CA GLY A 11 5.11 20.08 17.83
C GLY A 11 3.97 19.89 16.83
N THR A 12 3.16 18.84 16.99
CA THR A 12 1.99 18.55 16.14
C THR A 12 0.68 18.96 16.81
N ASP A 13 -0.25 19.52 16.04
CA ASP A 13 -1.63 19.81 16.46
C ASP A 13 -2.60 19.04 15.54
N ASP A 14 -3.00 17.84 15.99
CA ASP A 14 -3.87 16.93 15.22
C ASP A 14 -5.20 17.60 14.84
N ALA A 15 -5.75 18.46 15.70
CA ALA A 15 -7.02 19.12 15.43
C ALA A 15 -6.89 20.17 14.31
N LYS A 16 -5.75 20.87 14.26
CA LYS A 16 -5.42 21.78 13.18
C LYS A 16 -5.13 21.03 11.87
N GLU A 17 -4.31 19.99 11.91
CA GLU A 17 -3.96 19.18 10.73
C GLU A 17 -5.18 18.46 10.14
N PHE A 18 -6.09 17.99 10.99
CA PHE A 18 -7.37 17.42 10.55
C PHE A 18 -8.20 18.44 9.75
N LYS A 19 -8.34 19.67 10.26
CA LYS A 19 -9.04 20.75 9.53
C LYS A 19 -8.36 21.09 8.21
N GLN A 20 -7.03 21.11 8.18
CA GLN A 20 -6.27 21.36 6.96
C GLN A 20 -6.46 20.24 5.94
N THR A 21 -6.50 18.98 6.40
CA THR A 21 -6.78 17.81 5.55
C THR A 21 -8.17 17.89 4.92
N LEU A 22 -9.21 18.21 5.70
CA LEU A 22 -10.57 18.37 5.17
C LEU A 22 -10.66 19.50 4.14
N HIS A 23 -10.00 20.62 4.41
CA HIS A 23 -9.94 21.71 3.45
C HIS A 23 -9.19 21.32 2.17
N ALA A 24 -8.08 20.59 2.27
CA ALA A 24 -7.35 20.10 1.11
C ALA A 24 -8.19 19.11 0.26
N MET A 25 -8.98 18.24 0.91
CA MET A 25 -9.94 17.35 0.25
C MET A 25 -10.97 18.15 -0.56
N GLU A 26 -11.51 19.23 -0.01
CA GLU A 26 -12.43 20.12 -0.72
C GLU A 26 -11.77 20.76 -1.96
N VAL A 27 -10.53 21.26 -1.81
CA VAL A 27 -9.77 21.90 -2.90
C VAL A 27 -9.53 20.94 -4.09
N ILE A 28 -9.26 19.65 -3.83
CA ILE A 28 -9.07 18.64 -4.89
C ILE A 28 -10.38 18.09 -5.46
N GLY A 29 -11.53 18.54 -4.95
CA GLY A 29 -12.86 18.19 -5.46
C GLY A 29 -13.57 17.03 -4.75
N ILE A 30 -13.13 16.65 -3.54
CA ILE A 30 -13.87 15.72 -2.68
C ILE A 30 -14.87 16.54 -1.85
N ASP A 31 -16.15 16.38 -2.15
CA ASP A 31 -17.22 17.11 -1.50
C ASP A 31 -17.48 16.68 -0.05
N VAL A 32 -18.24 17.48 0.69
CA VAL A 32 -18.51 17.27 2.12
C VAL A 32 -19.18 15.91 2.38
N GLU A 33 -20.03 15.44 1.48
CA GLU A 33 -20.67 14.13 1.60
C GLU A 33 -19.63 13.00 1.50
N SER A 34 -18.77 13.04 0.48
CA SER A 34 -17.69 12.06 0.31
C SER A 34 -16.67 12.13 1.46
N GLN A 35 -16.36 13.33 1.97
CA GLN A 35 -15.51 13.48 3.16
C GLN A 35 -16.13 12.75 4.37
N MET A 36 -17.43 12.90 4.60
CA MET A 36 -18.12 12.20 5.68
C MET A 36 -18.08 10.67 5.48
N GLN A 37 -18.23 10.18 4.25
CA GLN A 37 -18.11 8.75 3.95
C GLN A 37 -16.70 8.23 4.20
N ILE A 38 -15.66 8.97 3.83
CA ILE A 38 -14.26 8.64 4.14
C ILE A 38 -14.07 8.53 5.66
N LEU A 39 -14.53 9.53 6.42
CA LEU A 39 -14.41 9.54 7.87
C LEU A 39 -15.18 8.39 8.53
N GLN A 40 -16.38 8.07 8.02
CA GLN A 40 -17.16 6.91 8.45
C GLN A 40 -16.42 5.60 8.20
N LEU A 41 -15.76 5.47 7.05
CA LEU A 41 -14.96 4.29 6.73
C LEU A 41 -13.72 4.18 7.64
N VAL A 42 -13.01 5.27 7.89
CA VAL A 42 -11.88 5.30 8.85
C VAL A 42 -12.36 4.91 10.26
N ALA A 43 -13.51 5.44 10.71
CA ALA A 43 -14.11 5.03 11.96
C ALA A 43 -14.46 3.53 11.96
N ALA A 44 -15.04 3.01 10.88
CA ALA A 44 -15.37 1.59 10.77
C ALA A 44 -14.12 0.71 10.86
N ILE A 45 -13.03 1.07 10.17
CA ILE A 45 -11.72 0.41 10.22
C ILE A 45 -11.21 0.34 11.67
N MET A 46 -11.26 1.46 12.41
CA MET A 46 -10.86 1.49 13.82
C MET A 46 -11.73 0.57 14.69
N HIS A 47 -13.05 0.57 14.48
CA HIS A 47 -13.96 -0.28 15.25
C HIS A 47 -13.80 -1.76 14.91
N ILE A 48 -13.55 -2.10 13.64
CA ILE A 48 -13.26 -3.47 13.21
C ILE A 48 -11.95 -3.94 13.84
N GLY A 49 -10.89 -3.12 13.80
CA GLY A 49 -9.60 -3.45 14.40
C GLY A 49 -9.65 -3.70 15.91
N ASN A 50 -10.64 -3.13 16.62
CA ASN A 50 -10.87 -3.35 18.05
C ASN A 50 -11.75 -4.58 18.36
N ILE A 51 -12.21 -5.34 17.36
CA ILE A 51 -13.02 -6.54 17.58
C ILE A 51 -12.19 -7.61 18.29
N THR A 52 -12.72 -8.09 19.42
CA THR A 52 -12.24 -9.29 20.13
C THR A 52 -13.28 -10.39 20.03
N PHE A 53 -12.83 -11.58 19.61
CA PHE A 53 -13.70 -12.75 19.41
C PHE A 53 -13.86 -13.51 20.73
N THR A 54 -14.96 -13.25 21.43
CA THR A 54 -15.35 -13.94 22.67
C THR A 54 -16.80 -14.41 22.57
N GLU A 55 -17.14 -15.46 23.32
CA GLU A 55 -18.51 -15.96 23.38
C GLU A 55 -19.45 -14.86 23.92
N ASN A 56 -20.52 -14.55 23.18
CA ASN A 56 -21.55 -13.53 23.47
C ASN A 56 -21.23 -12.06 23.15
N ASN A 57 -20.19 -11.75 22.39
CA ASN A 57 -19.93 -10.36 21.96
C ASN A 57 -20.76 -9.96 20.71
N ASN A 58 -21.49 -8.84 20.78
CA ASN A 58 -22.16 -8.26 19.60
C ASN A 58 -21.22 -7.33 18.82
N PHE A 59 -20.03 -7.84 18.48
CA PHE A 59 -18.94 -7.06 17.89
C PHE A 59 -19.27 -6.42 16.53
N ALA A 60 -20.24 -6.97 15.81
CA ALA A 60 -20.56 -6.55 14.45
C ALA A 60 -21.52 -5.33 14.38
N ALA A 61 -22.19 -4.96 15.48
CA ALA A 61 -23.27 -3.98 15.44
C ALA A 61 -22.81 -2.57 15.04
N PHE A 62 -21.73 -2.07 15.65
CA PHE A 62 -21.26 -0.71 15.38
C PHE A 62 -20.57 -0.57 14.02
N PRO A 63 -19.67 -1.50 13.60
CA PRO A 63 -19.16 -1.51 12.22
C PRO A 63 -20.28 -1.61 11.17
N ALA A 64 -21.32 -2.39 11.43
CA ALA A 64 -22.45 -2.54 10.52
C ALA A 64 -23.23 -1.24 10.35
N TYR A 65 -23.46 -0.51 11.43
CA TYR A 65 -24.08 0.81 11.39
C TYR A 65 -23.26 1.79 10.54
N LEU A 66 -21.94 1.87 10.76
CA LEU A 66 -21.06 2.78 10.03
C LEU A 66 -20.96 2.45 8.54
N LEU A 67 -20.92 1.17 8.19
CA LEU A 67 -20.81 0.71 6.80
C LEU A 67 -22.15 0.59 6.08
N GLY A 68 -23.28 0.83 6.76
CA GLY A 68 -24.62 0.60 6.21
C GLY A 68 -24.89 -0.87 5.86
N LEU A 69 -24.23 -1.81 6.54
CA LEU A 69 -24.34 -3.25 6.31
C LEU A 69 -25.21 -3.93 7.36
N LYS A 70 -25.62 -5.17 7.09
CA LYS A 70 -26.24 -6.02 8.11
C LYS A 70 -25.17 -6.56 9.05
N ALA A 71 -25.39 -6.47 10.36
CA ALA A 71 -24.48 -7.03 11.36
C ALA A 71 -24.24 -8.55 11.17
N SER A 72 -25.24 -9.28 10.66
CA SER A 72 -25.10 -10.69 10.31
C SER A 72 -24.07 -10.93 9.21
N ALA A 73 -24.00 -10.04 8.20
CA ALA A 73 -23.06 -10.17 7.08
C ALA A 73 -21.62 -9.94 7.53
N ILE A 74 -21.38 -8.94 8.38
CA ILE A 74 -20.06 -8.71 8.98
C ILE A 74 -19.66 -9.89 9.87
N ARG A 75 -20.60 -10.40 10.68
CA ARG A 75 -20.35 -11.58 11.51
C ARG A 75 -19.94 -12.77 10.65
N GLU A 76 -20.74 -13.12 9.65
CA GLU A 76 -20.47 -14.22 8.71
C GLU A 76 -19.11 -14.06 8.04
N LYS A 77 -18.80 -12.86 7.51
CA LYS A 77 -17.51 -12.56 6.89
C LYS A 77 -16.31 -12.78 7.82
N LEU A 78 -16.45 -12.47 9.10
CA LEU A 78 -15.36 -12.53 10.07
C LEU A 78 -15.18 -13.91 10.72
N ILE A 79 -16.26 -14.67 10.90
CA ILE A 79 -16.23 -15.93 11.67
C ILE A 79 -16.43 -17.18 10.83
N SER A 80 -16.69 -17.03 9.54
CA SER A 80 -16.91 -18.18 8.66
C SER A 80 -16.21 -18.02 7.32
N ARG A 81 -15.85 -19.15 6.72
CA ARG A 81 -15.44 -19.21 5.33
C ARG A 81 -16.37 -20.12 4.54
N HIS A 82 -16.73 -19.71 3.34
CA HIS A 82 -17.38 -20.59 2.37
C HIS A 82 -16.34 -21.51 1.75
N MET A 83 -16.58 -22.81 1.83
CA MET A 83 -15.79 -23.82 1.15
C MET A 83 -16.65 -24.52 0.10
N GLU A 84 -16.12 -24.60 -1.11
CA GLU A 84 -16.65 -25.49 -2.14
C GLU A 84 -15.87 -26.80 -2.13
N SER A 85 -16.53 -27.88 -1.75
CA SER A 85 -16.00 -29.23 -1.89
C SER A 85 -16.56 -29.87 -3.16
N LYS A 86 -15.69 -30.38 -4.02
CA LYS A 86 -16.09 -31.12 -5.22
C LYS A 86 -15.86 -32.60 -4.98
N TRP A 87 -16.95 -33.36 -4.88
CA TRP A 87 -16.91 -34.82 -4.84
C TRP A 87 -17.60 -35.40 -6.08
N GLY A 88 -16.81 -35.90 -7.02
CA GLY A 88 -17.31 -36.41 -8.30
C GLY A 88 -17.95 -35.30 -9.15
N LYS A 89 -19.21 -35.48 -9.57
CA LYS A 89 -19.99 -34.48 -10.35
C LYS A 89 -20.77 -33.48 -9.48
N GLN A 90 -20.72 -33.60 -8.16
CA GLN A 90 -21.46 -32.71 -7.25
C GLN A 90 -20.52 -31.71 -6.59
N THR A 91 -21.01 -30.48 -6.46
CA THR A 91 -20.34 -29.39 -5.74
C THR A 91 -21.19 -29.09 -4.51
N GLU A 92 -20.61 -29.24 -3.32
CA GLU A 92 -21.24 -28.88 -2.06
C GLU A 92 -20.61 -27.59 -1.54
N GLN A 93 -21.45 -26.65 -1.13
CA GLN A 93 -21.04 -25.42 -0.46
C GLN A 93 -21.26 -25.58 1.05
N ILE A 94 -20.19 -25.48 1.83
CA ILE A 94 -20.22 -25.64 3.28
C ILE A 94 -19.66 -24.37 3.93
N ASN A 95 -20.37 -23.85 4.93
CA ASN A 95 -19.88 -22.76 5.78
C ASN A 95 -19.09 -23.36 6.94
N VAL A 96 -17.80 -23.07 6.99
CA VAL A 96 -16.90 -23.54 8.05
C VAL A 96 -16.67 -22.41 9.04
N THR A 97 -16.97 -22.66 10.31
CA THR A 97 -16.68 -21.73 11.41
C THR A 97 -15.18 -21.68 11.68
N LEU A 98 -14.64 -20.47 11.77
CA LEU A 98 -13.24 -20.19 12.03
C LEU A 98 -12.95 -20.27 13.53
N ASN A 99 -11.72 -20.66 13.87
CA ASN A 99 -11.23 -20.48 15.24
C ASN A 99 -10.87 -18.99 15.49
N VAL A 100 -10.54 -18.65 16.74
CA VAL A 100 -10.23 -17.26 17.14
C VAL A 100 -9.08 -16.67 16.30
N GLU A 101 -7.97 -17.40 16.20
CA GLU A 101 -6.77 -16.96 15.45
C GLU A 101 -7.09 -16.67 13.96
N GLN A 102 -7.85 -17.55 13.31
CA GLN A 102 -8.28 -17.38 11.93
C GLN A 102 -9.25 -16.20 11.75
N ALA A 103 -10.14 -15.97 12.72
CA ALA A 103 -11.05 -14.83 12.72
C ALA A 103 -10.28 -13.51 12.92
N GLU A 104 -9.26 -13.48 13.77
CA GLU A 104 -8.34 -12.35 13.94
C GLU A 104 -7.56 -12.05 12.66
N PHE A 105 -7.02 -13.09 12.02
CA PHE A 105 -6.37 -12.94 10.72
C PHE A 105 -7.34 -12.37 9.67
N THR A 106 -8.58 -12.84 9.63
CA THR A 106 -9.60 -12.36 8.70
C THR A 106 -9.98 -10.90 8.99
N ARG A 107 -10.11 -10.51 10.27
CA ARG A 107 -10.32 -9.12 10.71
C ARG A 107 -9.18 -8.23 10.23
N ASP A 108 -7.94 -8.63 10.46
CA ASP A 108 -6.77 -7.81 10.12
C ASP A 108 -6.59 -7.69 8.61
N ALA A 109 -6.77 -8.79 7.87
CA ALA A 109 -6.74 -8.78 6.42
C ALA A 109 -7.83 -7.88 5.83
N TRP A 110 -9.06 -7.96 6.36
CA TRP A 110 -10.16 -7.11 5.89
C TRP A 110 -9.95 -5.64 6.23
N THR A 111 -9.44 -5.34 7.42
CA THR A 111 -9.11 -3.97 7.85
C THR A 111 -8.04 -3.36 6.94
N LYS A 112 -7.00 -4.13 6.61
CA LYS A 112 -5.93 -3.71 5.68
C LYS A 112 -6.47 -3.49 4.26
N ASP A 113 -7.33 -4.39 3.75
CA ASP A 113 -7.95 -4.25 2.42
C ASP A 113 -8.86 -3.01 2.33
N LEU A 114 -9.68 -2.73 3.36
CA LEU A 114 -10.49 -1.51 3.43
C LEU A 114 -9.63 -0.25 3.39
N TYR A 115 -8.55 -0.23 4.17
CA TYR A 115 -7.63 0.91 4.21
C TYR A 115 -6.92 1.10 2.86
N ALA A 116 -6.44 0.02 2.23
CA ALA A 116 -5.80 0.06 0.93
C ALA A 116 -6.74 0.62 -0.16
N ARG A 117 -8.00 0.15 -0.19
CA ARG A 117 -9.01 0.66 -1.14
C ARG A 117 -9.36 2.12 -0.91
N LEU A 118 -9.43 2.56 0.35
CA LEU A 118 -9.62 3.97 0.68
C LEU A 118 -8.44 4.80 0.16
N PHE A 119 -7.21 4.32 0.35
CA PHE A 119 -6.02 5.00 -0.14
C PHE A 119 -5.99 5.10 -1.68
N ASP A 120 -6.33 4.02 -2.38
CA ASP A 120 -6.48 4.00 -3.84
C ASP A 120 -7.53 5.02 -4.32
N PHE A 121 -8.66 5.12 -3.61
CA PHE A 121 -9.68 6.12 -3.89
C PHE A 121 -9.12 7.54 -3.75
N LEU A 122 -8.40 7.84 -2.66
CA LEU A 122 -7.79 9.14 -2.44
C LEU A 122 -6.77 9.49 -3.54
N ILE A 123 -5.94 8.54 -3.96
CA ILE A 123 -5.01 8.71 -5.09
C ILE A 123 -5.79 9.04 -6.37
N ALA A 124 -6.85 8.28 -6.66
CA ALA A 124 -7.68 8.52 -7.83
C ALA A 124 -8.34 9.91 -7.80
N SER A 125 -8.83 10.35 -6.64
CA SER A 125 -9.40 11.70 -6.44
C SER A 125 -8.36 12.79 -6.66
N VAL A 126 -7.15 12.66 -6.09
CA VAL A 126 -6.05 13.60 -6.32
C VAL A 126 -5.68 13.66 -7.80
N ASN A 127 -5.50 12.51 -8.44
CA ASN A 127 -5.21 12.44 -9.87
C ASN A 127 -6.29 13.11 -10.71
N GLN A 128 -7.56 12.90 -10.35
CA GLN A 128 -8.69 13.55 -11.02
C GLN A 128 -8.70 15.07 -10.83
N GLY A 129 -8.45 15.56 -9.61
CA GLY A 129 -8.36 16.98 -9.31
C GLY A 129 -7.21 17.69 -10.02
N MET A 130 -6.11 16.97 -10.29
CA MET A 130 -4.94 17.48 -11.00
C MET A 130 -5.01 17.35 -12.53
N ARG A 131 -6.08 16.77 -13.10
CA ARG A 131 -6.20 16.57 -14.55
C ARG A 131 -6.21 17.90 -15.30
N ILE A 132 -5.13 18.16 -16.02
CA ILE A 132 -4.99 19.34 -16.87
C ILE A 132 -5.93 19.20 -18.08
N SER A 133 -6.90 20.11 -18.21
CA SER A 133 -7.92 20.08 -19.27
C SER A 133 -7.44 20.64 -20.62
N SER A 134 -6.13 20.88 -20.79
CA SER A 134 -5.62 21.61 -21.95
C SER A 134 -5.64 20.71 -23.20
N ARG A 135 -6.49 21.08 -24.17
CA ARG A 135 -6.48 20.59 -25.56
C ARG A 135 -5.27 21.11 -26.33
N LEU A 136 -4.06 20.98 -25.78
CA LEU A 136 -2.85 21.29 -26.52
C LEU A 136 -2.63 20.17 -27.54
N SER A 137 -2.56 20.55 -28.82
CA SER A 137 -2.49 19.66 -30.00
C SER A 137 -1.13 18.93 -30.13
N GLY A 138 -0.61 18.36 -29.05
CA GLY A 138 0.63 17.59 -29.02
C GLY A 138 0.73 16.68 -27.79
N MET A 139 1.67 15.73 -27.79
CA MET A 139 1.97 14.93 -26.61
C MET A 139 2.45 15.86 -25.48
N PRO A 140 1.83 15.85 -24.30
CA PRO A 140 2.30 16.65 -23.18
C PRO A 140 3.67 16.14 -22.73
N LEU A 141 4.64 17.05 -22.60
CA LEU A 141 5.89 16.75 -21.90
C LEU A 141 5.58 16.52 -20.41
N SER A 142 6.24 15.54 -19.79
CA SER A 142 6.11 15.24 -18.37
C SER A 142 7.47 15.21 -17.68
N ILE A 143 7.49 15.67 -16.43
CA ILE A 143 8.64 15.56 -15.53
C ILE A 143 8.20 14.68 -14.37
N GLY A 144 8.93 13.59 -14.14
CA GLY A 144 8.71 12.69 -12.99
C GLY A 144 9.59 13.09 -11.83
N ILE A 145 9.02 13.17 -10.63
CA ILE A 145 9.75 13.32 -9.37
C ILE A 145 9.55 12.03 -8.59
N LEU A 146 10.64 11.45 -8.10
CA LEU A 146 10.63 10.24 -7.28
C LEU A 146 10.97 10.61 -5.83
N ASP A 147 10.03 10.39 -4.92
CA ASP A 147 10.21 10.56 -3.48
C ASP A 147 9.92 9.21 -2.81
N ILE A 148 10.96 8.58 -2.27
CA ILE A 148 10.90 7.23 -1.70
C ILE A 148 11.82 7.13 -0.48
N TYR A 149 11.61 6.10 0.33
CA TYR A 149 12.52 5.76 1.42
C TYR A 149 13.94 5.43 0.92
N GLY A 150 14.95 5.94 1.62
CA GLY A 150 16.34 5.54 1.43
C GLY A 150 16.63 4.15 2.00
N PHE A 151 17.87 3.71 1.87
CA PHE A 151 18.32 2.41 2.40
C PHE A 151 18.19 2.35 3.93
N GLU A 152 17.57 1.30 4.45
CA GLU A 152 17.29 1.11 5.88
C GLU A 152 18.11 -0.03 6.48
N ILE A 153 18.73 0.22 7.63
CA ILE A 153 19.47 -0.78 8.41
C ILE A 153 19.10 -0.62 9.88
N PHE A 154 18.29 -1.54 10.39
CA PHE A 154 17.93 -1.62 11.81
C PHE A 154 18.51 -2.87 12.47
N ASP A 155 18.42 -2.95 13.79
CA ASP A 155 18.83 -4.15 14.55
C ASP A 155 18.03 -5.40 14.13
N ASN A 156 16.74 -5.22 13.78
CA ASN A 156 15.88 -6.26 13.23
C ASN A 156 15.19 -5.73 11.97
N ASN A 157 15.48 -6.34 10.83
CA ASN A 157 14.93 -5.94 9.53
C ASN A 157 13.83 -6.93 9.13
N GLY A 158 12.64 -6.42 8.83
CA GLY A 158 11.50 -7.20 8.35
C GLY A 158 11.49 -7.39 6.84
N PHE A 159 10.41 -7.98 6.33
CA PHE A 159 10.16 -8.10 4.89
C PHE A 159 10.00 -6.72 4.23
N GLU A 160 9.46 -5.75 4.95
CA GLU A 160 9.31 -4.37 4.50
C GLU A 160 10.66 -3.70 4.22
N GLN A 161 11.62 -3.81 5.16
CA GLN A 161 13.00 -3.32 4.94
C GLN A 161 13.67 -4.01 3.77
N PHE A 162 13.45 -5.32 3.61
CA PHE A 162 13.98 -6.07 2.47
C PHE A 162 13.46 -5.51 1.13
N CYS A 163 12.15 -5.25 1.02
CA CYS A 163 11.56 -4.61 -0.15
C CYS A 163 12.09 -3.19 -0.39
N ILE A 164 12.23 -2.37 0.65
CA ILE A 164 12.78 -1.01 0.57
C ILE A 164 14.21 -1.04 0.03
N ASN A 165 15.06 -1.88 0.60
CA ASN A 165 16.45 -2.01 0.21
C ASN A 165 16.61 -2.57 -1.20
N PHE A 166 15.74 -3.51 -1.60
CA PHE A 166 15.71 -4.01 -2.98
C PHE A 166 15.37 -2.90 -4.00
N VAL A 167 14.38 -2.05 -3.71
CA VAL A 167 14.05 -0.92 -4.57
C VAL A 167 15.21 0.07 -4.66
N ASN A 168 15.89 0.34 -3.54
CA ASN A 168 17.09 1.18 -3.52
C ASN A 168 18.22 0.60 -4.39
N GLU A 169 18.47 -0.70 -4.31
CA GLU A 169 19.49 -1.38 -5.11
C GLU A 169 19.19 -1.27 -6.62
N LYS A 170 17.90 -1.41 -6.98
CA LYS A 170 17.43 -1.23 -8.37
C LYS A 170 17.63 0.20 -8.86
N LEU A 171 17.34 1.19 -8.04
CA LEU A 171 17.51 2.60 -8.40
C LEU A 171 18.98 2.97 -8.53
N GLN A 172 19.84 2.46 -7.65
CA GLN A 172 21.28 2.63 -7.77
C GLN A 172 21.81 2.01 -9.07
N GLN A 173 21.34 0.81 -9.44
CA GLN A 173 21.69 0.18 -10.70
C GLN A 173 21.31 1.07 -11.90
N ILE A 174 20.06 1.56 -11.95
CA ILE A 174 19.56 2.43 -13.02
C ILE A 174 20.37 3.74 -13.07
N PHE A 175 20.64 4.35 -11.92
CA PHE A 175 21.37 5.61 -11.83
C PHE A 175 22.79 5.48 -12.39
N ILE A 176 23.51 4.42 -12.01
CA ILE A 176 24.87 4.17 -12.51
C ILE A 176 24.84 3.95 -14.03
N GLU A 177 23.90 3.14 -14.53
CA GLU A 177 23.78 2.86 -15.97
C GLU A 177 23.50 4.12 -16.78
N LEU A 178 22.54 4.95 -16.34
CA LEU A 178 22.17 6.19 -17.03
C LEU A 178 23.29 7.23 -16.97
N THR A 179 23.94 7.39 -15.81
CA THR A 179 25.03 8.37 -15.63
C THR A 179 26.23 8.02 -16.51
N LEU A 180 26.69 6.76 -16.46
CA LEU A 180 27.84 6.33 -17.27
C LEU A 180 27.56 6.40 -18.77
N LYS A 181 26.33 6.08 -19.17
CA LYS A 181 25.92 6.21 -20.57
C LYS A 181 25.94 7.67 -21.01
N ALA A 182 25.38 8.58 -20.21
CA ALA A 182 25.36 10.01 -20.52
C ALA A 182 26.79 10.59 -20.60
N GLU A 183 27.66 10.25 -19.66
CA GLU A 183 29.07 10.64 -19.70
C GLU A 183 29.74 10.13 -20.98
N GLN A 184 29.61 8.84 -21.30
CA GLN A 184 30.22 8.27 -22.51
C GLN A 184 29.73 8.97 -23.79
N GLU A 185 28.44 9.30 -23.88
CA GLU A 185 27.87 10.05 -25.00
C GLU A 185 28.44 11.47 -25.10
N GLU A 186 28.62 12.16 -23.97
CA GLU A 186 29.23 13.49 -23.90
C GLU A 186 30.69 13.48 -24.37
N TYR A 187 31.51 12.55 -23.87
CA TYR A 187 32.91 12.40 -24.30
C TYR A 187 33.05 12.18 -25.81
N VAL A 188 32.19 11.33 -26.39
CA VAL A 188 32.17 11.09 -27.85
C VAL A 188 31.75 12.35 -28.60
N SER A 189 30.76 13.09 -28.09
CA SER A 189 30.29 14.34 -28.71
C SER A 189 31.37 15.44 -28.72
N GLU A 190 32.22 15.47 -27.70
CA GLU A 190 33.34 16.41 -27.58
C GLU A 190 34.62 15.92 -28.28
N GLY A 191 34.62 14.70 -28.83
CA GLY A 191 35.79 14.12 -29.50
C GLY A 191 36.93 13.73 -28.53
N ILE A 192 36.62 13.58 -27.25
CA ILE A 192 37.57 13.20 -26.20
C ILE A 192 37.67 11.68 -26.14
N ARG A 193 38.89 11.14 -26.04
CA ARG A 193 39.09 9.68 -25.91
C ARG A 193 38.54 9.18 -24.56
N TRP A 194 37.44 8.44 -24.62
CA TRP A 194 36.88 7.74 -23.47
C TRP A 194 37.70 6.50 -23.11
N THR A 195 37.95 6.30 -21.81
CA THR A 195 38.50 5.05 -21.27
C THR A 195 37.42 4.40 -20.42
N PRO A 196 36.95 3.18 -20.74
CA PRO A 196 35.91 2.52 -19.96
C PRO A 196 36.32 2.37 -18.49
N ILE A 197 35.46 2.85 -17.59
CA ILE A 197 35.64 2.68 -16.15
C ILE A 197 34.96 1.38 -15.73
N HIS A 198 35.69 0.51 -15.04
CA HIS A 198 35.09 -0.67 -14.41
C HIS A 198 34.42 -0.25 -13.10
N PHE A 199 33.13 -0.56 -12.98
CA PHE A 199 32.35 -0.36 -11.75
C PHE A 199 31.70 -1.69 -11.33
N PHE A 200 31.33 -1.79 -10.06
CA PHE A 200 30.60 -2.95 -9.56
C PHE A 200 29.14 -2.87 -10.01
N ASN A 201 28.67 -3.89 -10.72
CA ASN A 201 27.30 -3.94 -11.21
C ASN A 201 26.37 -4.58 -10.18
N ASN A 202 25.60 -3.74 -9.50
CA ASN A 202 24.56 -4.09 -8.53
C ASN A 202 23.46 -5.01 -9.09
N LYS A 203 23.42 -5.21 -10.42
CA LYS A 203 22.56 -6.21 -11.06
C LYS A 203 22.69 -7.59 -10.43
N VAL A 204 23.87 -8.00 -9.96
CA VAL A 204 24.05 -9.31 -9.31
C VAL A 204 23.22 -9.43 -8.03
N VAL A 205 23.15 -8.36 -7.23
CA VAL A 205 22.35 -8.30 -6.01
C VAL A 205 20.85 -8.29 -6.35
N CYS A 206 20.47 -7.51 -7.36
CA CYS A 206 19.09 -7.52 -7.87
C CYS A 206 18.67 -8.90 -8.39
N ASP A 207 19.51 -9.55 -9.18
CA ASP A 207 19.23 -10.86 -9.77
C ASP A 207 19.13 -11.94 -8.68
N LEU A 208 19.90 -11.85 -7.59
CA LEU A 208 19.74 -12.74 -6.43
C LEU A 208 18.32 -12.68 -5.83
N ILE A 209 17.64 -11.54 -5.96
CA ILE A 209 16.34 -11.29 -5.36
C ILE A 209 15.20 -11.67 -6.33
N GLU A 210 15.26 -11.23 -7.58
CA GLU A 210 14.15 -11.35 -8.55
C GLU A 210 14.40 -12.28 -9.75
N ALA A 211 15.59 -12.85 -9.92
CA ALA A 211 15.88 -13.62 -11.13
C ALA A 211 14.97 -14.86 -11.21
N ARG A 212 14.53 -15.17 -12.43
CA ARG A 212 13.76 -16.40 -12.70
C ARG A 212 14.63 -17.65 -12.74
N LYS A 213 15.89 -17.51 -13.14
CA LYS A 213 16.83 -18.61 -13.37
C LYS A 213 18.29 -18.15 -13.10
N PRO A 214 18.96 -18.68 -12.06
CA PRO A 214 18.37 -19.43 -10.95
C PRO A 214 17.27 -18.60 -10.24
N PRO A 215 16.27 -19.24 -9.61
CA PRO A 215 15.24 -18.51 -8.89
C PRO A 215 15.86 -17.70 -7.75
N GLY A 216 15.54 -16.41 -7.72
CA GLY A 216 15.90 -15.51 -6.63
C GLY A 216 14.97 -15.66 -5.43
N THR A 217 15.31 -14.99 -4.33
CA THR A 217 14.64 -15.17 -3.03
C THR A 217 13.13 -14.91 -3.05
N PHE A 218 12.62 -14.05 -3.93
CA PHE A 218 11.17 -13.82 -4.05
C PHE A 218 10.39 -15.04 -4.57
N TYR A 219 11.04 -16.02 -5.18
CA TYR A 219 10.38 -17.24 -5.65
C TYR A 219 10.19 -18.29 -4.56
N ASP A 220 10.88 -18.14 -3.42
CA ASP A 220 10.82 -19.05 -2.28
C ASP A 220 9.96 -18.50 -1.12
N LEU A 221 9.44 -17.27 -1.23
CA LEU A 221 8.54 -16.59 -0.28
C LEU A 221 7.08 -16.75 -0.68
#